data_AF-A0A2R6KY49-F1
#
_entry.id   AF-A0A2R6KY49-F1
#
_cell.length_a   1.000
_cell.length_b   1.000
_cell.length_c   1.000
_cell.angle_alpha   90.00
_cell.angle_beta   90.00
_cell.angle_gamma   90.00
#
_symmetry.space_group_name_H-M   'P 1'
#
loop_
_entity.id
_entity.type
_entity.pdbx_description
1 polymer ?
#
loop_
_entity_poly.entity_id
_entity_poly.type
_entity_poly.pdbx_seq_one_letter_code
_entity_poly.pdbx_strand_id
1 'polypeptide(L)' 'MSFSATWHNLLENVEEVPTDATLVTPLSGQAFRVVGTQEHRVVVEYREDGERVPLERDQFETLVGRDRPGRG' A
#
# COMPACT_ATOMS: atom_id res chain seq x y z
N MET A 1 -22.31 -3.01 3.90
CA MET A 1 -21.62 -2.08 2.99
C MET A 1 -20.34 -2.76 2.57
N SER A 2 -20.23 -3.15 1.30
CA SER A 2 -19.03 -3.79 0.76
C SER A 2 -17.92 -2.75 0.66
N PHE A 3 -16.92 -2.83 1.53
CA PHE A 3 -15.65 -2.12 1.39
C PHE A 3 -14.91 -2.70 0.18
N SER A 4 -15.40 -2.42 -1.03
CA SER A 4 -14.51 -2.46 -2.18
C SER A 4 -13.70 -1.17 -2.07
N ALA A 5 -12.60 -1.21 -1.32
CA ALA A 5 -11.64 -0.12 -1.30
C ALA A 5 -11.26 0.14 -2.76
N THR A 6 -11.78 1.24 -3.31
CA THR A 6 -11.42 1.65 -4.67
C THR A 6 -10.03 2.24 -4.58
N TRP A 7 -9.18 2.03 -5.58
CA TRP A 7 -7.85 2.63 -5.68
C TRP A 7 -7.77 4.09 -5.23
N HIS A 8 -8.75 4.92 -5.58
CA HIS A 8 -8.80 6.32 -5.13
C HIS A 8 -8.88 6.45 -3.61
N ASN A 9 -9.69 5.63 -2.95
CA ASN A 9 -9.80 5.60 -1.50
C ASN A 9 -8.49 5.14 -0.84
N LEU A 10 -7.76 4.20 -1.45
CA LEU A 10 -6.43 3.80 -0.99
C LEU A 10 -5.43 4.95 -1.10
N LEU A 11 -5.47 5.70 -2.21
CA LEU A 11 -4.64 6.90 -2.37
C LEU A 11 -4.98 7.96 -1.33
N GLU A 12 -6.27 8.24 -1.11
CA GLU A 12 -6.73 9.17 -0.06
C GLU A 12 -6.22 8.75 1.33
N ASN A 13 -6.37 7.47 1.69
CA ASN A 13 -5.86 6.94 2.96
C ASN A 13 -4.34 7.10 3.07
N VAL A 14 -3.61 6.84 1.98
CA VAL A 14 -2.16 6.97 1.95
C VAL A 14 -1.72 8.44 2.03
N GLU A 15 -2.47 9.37 1.46
CA GLU A 15 -2.24 10.82 1.58
C GLU A 15 -2.58 11.35 2.98
N GLU A 16 -3.56 10.76 3.66
CA GLU A 16 -3.86 11.06 5.07
C GLU A 16 -2.79 10.49 6.02
N VAL A 17 -2.09 9.44 5.61
CA VAL A 17 -0.97 8.89 6.38
C VAL A 17 0.25 9.82 6.27
N PRO A 18 0.84 10.24 7.41
CA PRO A 18 2.05 11.05 7.40
C PRO A 18 3.15 10.38 6.58
N THR A 19 3.90 11.13 5.78
CA THR A 19 5.04 10.59 4.98
C THR A 19 6.14 9.96 5.85
N ASP A 20 6.16 10.26 7.16
CA ASP A 20 7.07 9.65 8.13
C ASP A 20 6.47 8.41 8.83
N ALA A 21 5.19 8.12 8.60
CA ALA A 21 4.54 6.94 9.15
C ALA A 21 5.16 5.67 8.57
N THR A 22 5.33 4.69 9.44
CA THR A 22 5.87 3.38 9.08
C THR A 22 4.71 2.45 8.78
N LEU A 23 4.58 2.05 7.52
CA LEU A 23 3.63 1.04 7.08
C LEU A 23 4.34 -0.31 7.03
N VAL A 24 3.61 -1.40 7.26
CA VAL A 24 4.18 -2.75 7.23
C VAL A 24 3.40 -3.58 6.22
N THR A 25 4.09 -4.28 5.33
CA THR A 25 3.44 -5.15 4.35
C THR A 25 2.76 -6.32 5.09
N PRO A 26 1.46 -6.61 4.85
CA PRO A 26 0.79 -7.71 5.52
C PRO A 26 1.39 -9.08 5.16
N LEU A 27 1.90 -9.22 3.93
CA LEU A 27 2.38 -10.49 3.40
C LEU A 27 3.83 -10.82 3.80
N SER A 28 4.72 -9.82 3.80
CA SER A 28 6.14 -10.00 4.04
C SER A 28 6.62 -9.41 5.37
N GLY A 29 5.78 -8.65 6.09
CA GLY A 29 6.16 -8.02 7.36
C GLY A 29 7.22 -6.93 7.20
N GLN A 30 7.43 -6.44 5.98
CA GLN A 30 8.49 -5.48 5.68
C GLN A 30 7.99 -4.07 5.94
N ALA A 31 8.77 -3.31 6.70
CA ALA A 31 8.47 -1.90 6.95
C ALA A 31 8.82 -1.07 5.71
N PHE A 32 7.84 -0.32 5.21
CA PHE A 32 7.99 0.60 4.10
C PHE A 32 7.33 1.94 4.42
N ARG A 33 7.74 2.97 3.69
CA ARG A 33 7.08 4.27 3.71
C ARG A 33 6.66 4.64 2.30
N VAL A 34 5.53 5.32 2.15
CA VAL A 34 5.14 5.87 0.86
C VAL A 34 5.91 7.17 0.67
N VAL A 35 6.78 7.21 -0.33
CA VAL A 35 7.58 8.41 -0.66
C VAL A 35 6.97 9.21 -1.81
N GLY A 36 5.98 8.64 -2.50
CA GLY A 36 5.18 9.36 -3.48
C GLY A 36 4.02 8.54 -4.00
N THR A 37 2.88 9.19 -4.23
CA THR A 37 1.70 8.61 -4.86
C THR A 37 1.51 9.21 -6.25
N GLN A 38 0.97 8.42 -7.17
CA GLN A 38 0.63 8.84 -8.53
C GLN A 38 -0.73 8.25 -8.91
N GLU A 39 -1.32 8.76 -9.99
CA GLU A 39 -2.68 8.42 -10.44
C GLU A 39 -2.90 6.91 -10.64
N HIS A 40 -1.85 6.17 -11.04
CA HIS A 40 -1.91 4.72 -11.31
C HIS A 40 -0.85 3.88 -10.58
N ARG A 41 -0.03 4.48 -9.70
CA ARG A 41 1.07 3.78 -9.00
C ARG A 41 1.48 4.47 -7.71
N VAL A 42 2.09 3.72 -6.79
CA VAL A 42 2.63 4.25 -5.52
C VAL A 42 4.10 3.88 -5.44
N VAL A 43 4.95 4.87 -5.13
CA VAL A 43 6.37 4.66 -4.87
C VAL A 43 6.54 4.45 -3.37
N VAL A 44 6.98 3.24 -3.02
CA VAL A 44 7.32 2.88 -1.65
C VAL A 44 8.83 2.83 -1.48
N GLU A 45 9.31 3.20 -0.30
CA GLU A 45 10.69 3.03 0.09
C GLU A 45 10.75 2.05 1.27
N TYR A 46 11.43 0.94 1.08
CA TYR A 46 11.64 -0.06 2.12
C TYR A 46 12.64 0.46 3.15
N ARG A 47 12.31 0.32 4.44
CA ARG A 47 13.22 0.73 5.53
C ARG A 47 14.37 -0.24 5.75
N GLU A 48 14.25 -1.49 5.30
CA GLU A 48 15.32 -2.49 5.41
C GLU A 48 16.54 -2.10 4.59
N ASP A 49 16.36 -1.87 3.29
CA ASP A 49 17.46 -1.61 2.36
C ASP A 49 17.51 -0.16 1.87
N GLY A 50 16.50 0.67 2.20
CA GLY A 50 16.34 2.00 1.63
C GLY A 50 15.95 2.00 0.16
N GLU A 51 15.56 0.84 -0.39
CA GLU A 51 15.23 0.69 -1.80
C GLU A 51 13.87 1.29 -2.12
N ARG A 52 13.83 2.11 -3.19
CA ARG A 52 12.59 2.71 -3.71
C ARG A 52 12.03 1.85 -4.82
N VAL A 53 10.87 1.27 -4.57
CA VAL A 53 10.18 0.40 -5.53
C VAL A 53 8.86 1.04 -5.94
N PRO A 54 8.64 1.29 -7.25
CA PRO A 54 7.34 1.67 -7.75
C PRO A 54 6.41 0.44 -7.80
N LEU A 55 5.30 0.51 -7.07
CA LEU A 55 4.23 -0.49 -7.11
C LEU A 55 3.08 0.01 -7.97
N GLU A 56 2.68 -0.78 -8.95
CA GLU A 56 1.49 -0.48 -9.74
C GLU A 56 0.22 -0.72 -8.92
N ARG A 57 -0.90 -0.10 -9.34
CA ARG A 57 -2.21 -0.26 -8.68
C ARG A 57 -2.51 -1.72 -8.32
N ASP A 58 -2.41 -2.62 -9.28
CA ASP A 58 -2.77 -4.04 -9.11
C ASP A 58 -1.87 -4.74 -8.08
N GLN A 59 -0.58 -4.40 -8.06
CA GLN A 59 0.39 -4.92 -7.10
C GLN A 59 0.12 -4.38 -5.69
N PHE A 60 -0.14 -3.09 -5.57
CA PHE A 60 -0.44 -2.44 -4.30
C PHE A 60 -1.78 -2.91 -3.74
N GLU A 61 -2.82 -3.00 -4.56
CA GLU A 61 -4.12 -3.57 -4.22
C GLU A 61 -3.99 -5.02 -3.78
N THR A 62 -3.14 -5.82 -4.42
CA THR A 62 -2.84 -7.18 -3.97
C THR A 62 -2.13 -7.20 -2.60
N LEU A 63 -1.25 -6.23 -2.35
CA LEU A 63 -0.48 -6.12 -1.12
C LEU A 63 -1.35 -5.71 0.08
N VAL A 64 -2.26 -4.75 -0.12
CA VAL A 64 -3.19 -4.25 0.93
C VAL A 64 -4.49 -5.05 1.03
N GLY A 65 -4.95 -5.62 -0.08
CA GLY A 65 -6.28 -6.23 -0.23
C GLY A 65 -6.33 -7.73 0.03
N ARG A 66 -5.20 -8.40 0.31
CA ARG A 66 -5.21 -9.85 0.59
C ARG A 66 -5.63 -10.23 2.02
N ASP A 67 -6.27 -9.34 2.76
CA ASP A 67 -7.21 -9.74 3.80
C ASP A 67 -8.49 -10.32 3.16
N ARG A 68 -8.35 -11.46 2.46
CA ARG A 68 -9.47 -12.31 2.12
C ARG A 68 -9.23 -13.68 2.73
N PRO A 69 -9.77 -13.97 3.93
CA PRO A 69 -10.12 -15.34 4.22
C PRO A 69 -11.24 -15.71 3.25
N GLY A 70 -10.90 -16.51 2.24
CA GLY A 70 -11.90 -17.34 1.59
C GLY A 70 -12.50 -18.25 2.65
N ARG A 71 -13.76 -18.04 3.02
CA ARG A 71 -14.67 -19.05 3.55
C ARG A 71 -16.12 -18.63 3.32
N GLY A 72 -16.88 -19.54 2.72
CA GLY A 72 -18.33 -19.45 2.52
C GLY A 72 -18.71 -20.13 1.22
#